data_AF-A0A955NXR4-F1
#
_entry.id   AF-A0A955NXR4-F1
#
_cell.length_a   1.000
_cell.length_b   1.000
_cell.length_c   1.000
_cell.angle_alpha   90.00
_cell.angle_beta   90.00
_cell.angle_gamma   90.00
#
_symmetry.space_group_name_H-M   'P 1'
#
loop_
_entity.id
_entity.type
_entity.pdbx_description
1 polymer ?
#
loop_
_entity_poly.entity_id
_entity_poly.type
_entity_poly.pdbx_seq_one_letter_code
_entity_poly.pdbx_strand_id
1 'polypeptide(L)'
;MKFLGWILFATLFSTISAGADDSAPVKIEAGLAQLFIDDYLIDSQENLERTLHQPTKDHGGNIPIIALPQDAFGDLPATLEANGSIVYDPNLKKMVMYALAFCSSLGDDRRWEKVRLYRFTSDDGLSWSDSEWVFPRSREDFLNRETGEYATNIDLFSCYYDDKDTDYPYKGLCWFANWGLKGEGSYLLKSKDGILWERGPLIVDGCGGEGDTSMREIHQDGRTLVGAGDVTLVYKDPLRDRLLGIFKFTSPTTVENGNRLRSRAYAFMDTIEKPFDIESIEHIEFLPPAQEEGGDHPHDEYYASTGWRYESLWLGGLKVWHGQGDYPYSAAGCAYLKLAVSRDGLHWSKVPFKNEEGYPEVFIPNGPEGGNDGHNDGGYITEHSTGPIVSGDELIYYYGCSSYGKNHGKDVRLSGGGIFRGRLRMDGFVSVDGGSLTTKPLKFVGEALTLNSVGSNRIEVLSESGESLGSAQVNGDSIHHHVLFGDKTLGELADGNPVRI
;
A
#
# COMPACT_ATOMS: atom_id res chain seq x y z
N MET A 1 57.96 -1.95 9.33
CA MET A 1 56.67 -1.67 9.98
C MET A 1 55.58 -1.77 8.93
N LYS A 2 54.82 -2.87 8.95
CA LYS A 2 53.63 -3.09 8.11
C LYS A 2 52.42 -2.81 8.99
N PHE A 3 51.56 -1.87 8.61
CA PHE A 3 50.23 -1.73 9.22
C PHE A 3 49.22 -2.44 8.32
N LEU A 4 48.64 -3.51 8.84
CA LEU A 4 47.43 -4.16 8.32
C LEU A 4 46.26 -3.48 9.04
N GLY A 5 45.44 -2.72 8.33
CA GLY A 5 44.16 -2.21 8.83
C GLY A 5 43.04 -3.10 8.30
N TRP A 6 42.41 -3.86 9.18
CA TRP A 6 41.15 -4.54 8.87
C TRP A 6 40.02 -3.55 9.06
N ILE A 7 39.27 -3.25 7.99
CA ILE A 7 37.99 -2.57 8.07
C ILE A 7 36.94 -3.67 8.22
N LEU A 8 36.39 -3.81 9.43
CA LEU A 8 35.21 -4.62 9.68
C LEU A 8 34.00 -3.81 9.21
N PHE A 9 33.35 -4.24 8.13
CA PHE A 9 31.97 -3.83 7.86
C PHE A 9 31.07 -4.64 8.80
N ALA A 10 30.47 -3.98 9.78
CA ALA A 10 29.39 -4.56 10.56
C ALA A 10 28.11 -4.48 9.73
N THR A 11 27.74 -5.57 9.07
CA THR A 11 26.39 -5.79 8.56
C THR A 11 25.46 -5.98 9.77
N LEU A 12 24.63 -4.98 10.04
CA LEU A 12 23.50 -5.10 10.95
C LEU A 12 22.47 -6.02 10.31
N PHE A 13 22.51 -7.31 10.65
CA PHE A 13 21.36 -8.19 10.47
C PHE A 13 20.30 -7.76 11.49
N SER A 14 19.16 -7.24 11.04
CA SER A 14 17.98 -7.21 11.90
C SER A 14 17.59 -8.67 12.14
N THR A 15 17.88 -9.16 13.35
CA THR A 15 17.39 -10.46 13.79
C THR A 15 15.91 -10.31 14.03
N ILE A 16 15.10 -10.69 13.03
CA ILE A 16 13.69 -10.99 13.26
C ILE A 16 13.67 -12.11 14.30
N SER A 17 12.95 -11.89 15.39
CA SER A 17 12.79 -12.83 16.49
C SER A 17 12.35 -14.19 15.96
N ALA A 18 13.27 -15.16 15.98
CA ALA A 18 12.99 -16.57 15.71
C ALA A 18 12.14 -17.13 16.87
N GLY A 19 10.83 -17.07 16.68
CA GLY A 19 9.81 -17.49 17.63
C GLY A 19 8.85 -18.52 17.03
N ALA A 20 9.36 -19.56 16.36
CA ALA A 20 8.65 -20.80 16.07
C ALA A 20 9.70 -21.90 15.89
N ASP A 21 9.37 -23.14 16.25
CA ASP A 21 10.22 -24.33 16.10
C ASP A 21 10.80 -24.41 14.68
N ASP A 22 12.05 -23.95 14.49
CA ASP A 22 12.73 -23.77 13.18
C ASP A 22 13.01 -25.11 12.48
N SER A 23 12.57 -26.23 13.08
CA SER A 23 12.70 -27.59 12.55
C SER A 23 11.43 -28.11 11.86
N ALA A 24 10.26 -27.48 12.08
CA ALA A 24 9.00 -28.01 11.55
C ALA A 24 8.82 -27.61 10.07
N PRO A 25 8.40 -28.55 9.19
CA PRO A 25 8.12 -28.23 7.80
C PRO A 25 7.07 -27.14 7.64
N VAL A 26 7.37 -26.17 6.77
CA VAL A 26 6.46 -25.07 6.41
C VAL A 26 5.33 -25.64 5.55
N LYS A 27 4.09 -25.42 5.97
CA LYS A 27 2.92 -25.84 5.20
C LYS A 27 2.67 -24.87 4.06
N ILE A 28 2.61 -25.38 2.84
CA ILE A 28 2.25 -24.62 1.64
C ILE A 28 0.82 -24.96 1.26
N GLU A 29 -0.02 -23.93 1.22
CA GLU A 29 -1.41 -24.06 0.77
C GLU A 29 -1.44 -24.23 -0.75
N ALA A 30 -2.21 -25.22 -1.22
CA ALA A 30 -2.33 -25.48 -2.65
C ALA A 30 -3.04 -24.31 -3.35
N GLY A 31 -2.49 -23.88 -4.48
CA GLY A 31 -3.06 -22.81 -5.31
C GLY A 31 -2.69 -21.39 -4.89
N LEU A 32 -1.91 -21.20 -3.83
CA LEU A 32 -1.33 -19.90 -3.48
C LEU A 32 0.14 -19.83 -3.88
N ALA A 33 0.50 -18.82 -4.66
CA ALA A 33 1.89 -18.58 -5.04
C ALA A 33 2.74 -18.23 -3.80
N GLN A 34 3.96 -18.76 -3.77
CA GLN A 34 4.95 -18.45 -2.75
C GLN A 34 5.92 -17.42 -3.31
N LEU A 35 5.94 -16.23 -2.71
CA LEU A 35 6.73 -15.10 -3.19
C LEU A 35 8.00 -14.96 -2.37
N PHE A 36 9.15 -14.85 -3.04
CA PHE A 36 10.47 -14.65 -2.39
C PHE A 36 10.77 -13.15 -2.13
N ILE A 37 9.74 -12.41 -1.72
CA ILE A 37 9.84 -11.00 -1.31
C ILE A 37 10.51 -10.87 0.08
N ASP A 38 10.44 -11.91 0.90
CA ASP A 38 11.14 -12.03 2.18
C ASP A 38 11.94 -13.34 2.27
N ASP A 39 12.63 -13.54 3.40
CA ASP A 39 13.49 -14.70 3.65
C ASP A 39 12.78 -15.84 4.40
N TYR A 40 11.47 -15.75 4.69
CA TYR A 40 10.80 -16.71 5.58
C TYR A 40 10.87 -18.16 5.10
N LEU A 41 10.77 -18.36 3.79
CA LEU A 41 10.86 -19.70 3.19
C LEU A 41 12.30 -20.14 2.94
N ILE A 42 13.29 -19.25 3.04
CA ILE A 42 14.69 -19.53 2.71
C ILE A 42 15.39 -20.11 3.95
N ASP A 43 15.98 -21.28 3.80
CA ASP A 43 16.83 -21.89 4.83
C ASP A 43 18.30 -21.54 4.62
N SER A 44 18.74 -21.54 3.37
CA SER A 44 20.09 -21.13 3.00
C SER A 44 20.12 -20.45 1.64
N GLN A 45 21.14 -19.63 1.42
CA GLN A 45 21.34 -18.88 0.19
C GLN A 45 22.83 -18.68 -0.07
N GLU A 46 23.21 -18.64 -1.35
CA GLU A 46 24.58 -18.40 -1.80
C GLU A 46 24.58 -17.32 -2.89
N ASN A 47 25.25 -16.19 -2.60
CA ASN A 47 25.38 -15.04 -3.50
C ASN A 47 24.04 -14.60 -4.12
N LEU A 48 22.95 -14.67 -3.34
CA LEU A 48 21.61 -14.37 -3.82
C LEU A 48 21.48 -12.88 -4.15
N GLU A 49 21.14 -12.58 -5.38
CA GLU A 49 20.91 -11.23 -5.88
C GLU A 49 19.42 -11.06 -6.17
N ARG A 50 18.82 -10.01 -5.60
CA ARG A 50 17.39 -9.71 -5.73
C ARG A 50 17.17 -8.27 -6.12
N THR A 51 16.19 -8.07 -6.98
CA THR A 51 15.80 -6.75 -7.50
C THR A 51 14.33 -6.50 -7.23
N LEU A 52 14.02 -5.34 -6.66
CA LEU A 52 12.65 -4.83 -6.54
C LEU A 52 12.24 -4.25 -7.89
N HIS A 53 11.18 -4.75 -8.49
CA HIS A 53 10.74 -4.26 -9.79
C HIS A 53 9.76 -3.11 -9.67
N GLN A 54 10.00 -2.07 -10.47
CA GLN A 54 9.08 -0.94 -10.58
C GLN A 54 7.98 -1.24 -11.61
N PRO A 55 6.71 -0.93 -11.33
CA PRO A 55 5.67 -0.98 -12.34
C PRO A 55 6.02 -0.06 -13.52
N THR A 56 5.96 -0.59 -14.73
CA THR A 56 6.14 0.20 -15.95
C THR A 56 4.96 1.13 -16.13
N LYS A 57 5.21 2.44 -16.06
CA LYS A 57 4.18 3.48 -16.16
C LYS A 57 3.71 3.63 -17.61
N ASP A 58 2.40 3.62 -17.83
CA ASP A 58 1.83 4.00 -19.11
C ASP A 58 2.26 5.45 -19.46
N HIS A 59 2.67 5.66 -20.71
CA HIS A 59 3.21 6.94 -21.18
C HIS A 59 4.39 7.50 -20.35
N GLY A 60 5.09 6.64 -19.61
CA GLY A 60 6.19 7.03 -18.72
C GLY A 60 5.75 7.97 -17.58
N GLY A 61 4.47 7.97 -17.19
CA GLY A 61 3.94 8.87 -16.17
C GLY A 61 3.67 10.30 -16.66
N ASN A 62 3.80 10.58 -17.97
CA ASN A 62 3.61 11.93 -18.49
C ASN A 62 2.14 12.32 -18.72
N ILE A 63 1.24 11.34 -18.82
CA ILE A 63 -0.17 11.55 -19.14
C ILE A 63 -1.00 10.71 -18.19
N PRO A 64 -1.97 11.31 -17.46
CA PRO A 64 -2.86 10.55 -16.60
C PRO A 64 -3.84 9.78 -17.49
N ILE A 65 -4.19 8.57 -17.06
CA ILE A 65 -5.26 7.80 -17.70
C ILE A 65 -6.66 8.34 -17.34
N ILE A 66 -6.77 9.01 -16.18
CA ILE A 66 -7.97 9.73 -15.76
C ILE A 66 -7.53 11.10 -15.24
N ALA A 67 -7.84 12.14 -16.00
CA ALA A 67 -7.65 13.52 -15.55
C ALA A 67 -8.77 13.93 -14.59
N LEU A 68 -8.54 15.02 -13.85
CA LEU A 68 -9.57 15.68 -13.07
C LEU A 68 -10.78 16.05 -13.98
N PRO A 69 -12.03 15.74 -13.60
CA PRO A 69 -13.20 16.18 -14.34
C PRO A 69 -13.23 17.70 -14.52
N GLN A 70 -13.51 18.15 -15.75
CA GLN A 70 -13.37 19.57 -16.14
C GLN A 70 -14.26 20.52 -15.31
N ASP A 71 -15.41 20.05 -14.86
CA ASP A 71 -16.38 20.80 -14.06
C ASP A 71 -16.15 20.69 -12.55
N ALA A 72 -15.10 19.96 -12.10
CA ALA A 72 -14.82 19.79 -10.69
C ALA A 72 -14.54 21.14 -10.01
N PHE A 73 -13.57 21.91 -10.50
CA PHE A 73 -13.18 23.16 -9.84
C PHE A 73 -13.02 24.35 -10.80
N GLY A 74 -13.44 24.21 -12.06
CA GLY A 74 -13.18 25.20 -13.10
C GLY A 74 -11.68 25.37 -13.32
N ASP A 75 -11.21 26.62 -13.41
CA ASP A 75 -9.80 26.95 -13.67
C ASP A 75 -8.93 26.95 -12.39
N LEU A 76 -9.47 26.52 -11.24
CA LEU A 76 -8.71 26.50 -10.00
C LEU A 76 -7.65 25.38 -9.98
N PRO A 77 -6.47 25.62 -9.39
CA PRO A 77 -5.45 24.60 -9.20
C PRO A 77 -6.00 23.44 -8.36
N ALA A 78 -6.04 22.26 -8.97
CA ALA A 78 -6.62 21.06 -8.39
C ALA A 78 -6.01 19.80 -9.00
N THR A 79 -6.26 18.66 -8.36
CA THR A 79 -5.80 17.34 -8.79
C THR A 79 -6.85 16.26 -8.48
N LEU A 80 -6.63 15.07 -9.03
CA LEU A 80 -7.41 13.86 -8.73
C LEU A 80 -6.50 12.84 -8.05
N GLU A 81 -6.85 12.49 -6.81
CA GLU A 81 -6.08 11.63 -5.93
C GLU A 81 -6.69 10.23 -5.86
N ALA A 82 -5.85 9.21 -5.79
CA ALA A 82 -6.28 7.82 -5.60
C ALA A 82 -6.68 7.50 -4.15
N ASN A 83 -6.96 8.51 -3.32
CA ASN A 83 -7.38 8.36 -1.92
C ASN A 83 -8.82 7.79 -1.80
N GLY A 84 -9.01 6.57 -2.27
CA GLY A 84 -10.28 5.85 -2.36
C GLY A 84 -10.05 4.35 -2.53
N SER A 85 -10.93 3.66 -3.24
CA SER A 85 -10.83 2.20 -3.44
C SER A 85 -11.29 1.80 -4.83
N ILE A 86 -10.80 0.67 -5.33
CA ILE A 86 -11.34 0.01 -6.52
C ILE A 86 -11.99 -1.30 -6.08
N VAL A 87 -13.29 -1.43 -6.33
CA VAL A 87 -14.09 -2.60 -5.93
C VAL A 87 -14.84 -3.17 -7.12
N TYR A 88 -15.11 -4.48 -7.10
CA TYR A 88 -16.02 -5.10 -8.08
C TYR A 88 -17.45 -5.06 -7.54
N ASP A 89 -18.38 -4.54 -8.34
CA ASP A 89 -19.81 -4.61 -8.04
C ASP A 89 -20.46 -5.74 -8.86
N PRO A 90 -20.87 -6.86 -8.23
CA PRO A 90 -21.50 -7.98 -8.92
C PRO A 90 -22.88 -7.65 -9.51
N ASN A 91 -23.60 -6.66 -9.00
CA ASN A 91 -24.90 -6.24 -9.54
C ASN A 91 -24.72 -5.46 -10.85
N LEU A 92 -23.70 -4.60 -10.91
CA LEU A 92 -23.34 -3.87 -12.13
C LEU A 92 -22.51 -4.73 -13.09
N LYS A 93 -21.83 -5.75 -12.57
CA LYS A 93 -20.78 -6.53 -13.25
C LYS A 93 -19.63 -5.66 -13.74
N LYS A 94 -19.26 -4.66 -12.94
CA LYS A 94 -18.24 -3.67 -13.28
C LYS A 94 -17.28 -3.47 -12.13
N MET A 95 -16.06 -3.09 -12.47
CA MET A 95 -15.14 -2.44 -11.54
C MET A 95 -15.64 -1.02 -11.29
N VAL A 96 -15.59 -0.59 -10.04
CA VAL A 96 -16.00 0.74 -9.57
C VAL A 96 -14.83 1.35 -8.81
N MET A 97 -14.33 2.48 -9.31
CA MET A 97 -13.25 3.23 -8.68
C MET A 97 -13.83 4.45 -7.97
N TYR A 98 -13.39 4.66 -6.74
CA TYR A 98 -13.59 5.90 -6.02
C TYR A 98 -12.26 6.64 -5.89
N ALA A 99 -12.26 7.93 -6.20
CA ALA A 99 -11.10 8.82 -6.14
C ALA A 99 -11.50 10.18 -5.56
N LEU A 100 -10.56 10.91 -4.96
CA LEU A 100 -10.82 12.23 -4.39
C LEU A 100 -10.29 13.33 -5.30
N ALA A 101 -11.16 14.19 -5.80
CA ALA A 101 -10.74 15.45 -6.38
C ALA A 101 -10.41 16.44 -5.26
N PHE A 102 -9.25 17.08 -5.32
CA PHE A 102 -8.75 17.99 -4.29
C PHE A 102 -8.40 19.36 -4.88
N CYS A 103 -8.83 20.44 -4.22
CA CYS A 103 -8.44 21.81 -4.56
C CYS A 103 -7.94 22.57 -3.32
N SER A 104 -6.70 23.07 -3.35
CA SER A 104 -6.07 23.77 -2.23
C SER A 104 -6.45 25.26 -2.13
N SER A 105 -7.10 25.81 -3.16
CA SER A 105 -7.34 27.24 -3.34
C SER A 105 -8.80 27.68 -3.21
N LEU A 106 -9.72 26.79 -2.81
CA LEU A 106 -11.11 27.19 -2.60
C LEU A 106 -11.27 28.17 -1.43
N GLY A 107 -12.16 29.15 -1.62
CA GLY A 107 -12.54 30.13 -0.59
C GLY A 107 -13.25 29.49 0.60
N ASP A 108 -13.30 30.21 1.71
CA ASP A 108 -13.83 29.68 2.99
C ASP A 108 -15.31 29.26 2.90
N ASP A 109 -16.12 29.94 2.10
CA ASP A 109 -17.54 29.65 1.86
C ASP A 109 -17.76 28.30 1.14
N ARG A 110 -16.78 27.88 0.34
CA ARG A 110 -16.79 26.63 -0.44
C ARG A 110 -15.80 25.59 0.09
N ARG A 111 -15.19 25.83 1.25
CA ARG A 111 -14.17 24.95 1.83
C ARG A 111 -14.68 23.53 2.08
N TRP A 112 -15.98 23.36 2.33
CA TRP A 112 -16.63 22.06 2.56
C TRP A 112 -16.60 21.12 1.35
N GLU A 113 -16.51 21.67 0.14
CA GLU A 113 -16.43 20.91 -1.10
C GLU A 113 -15.02 20.90 -1.71
N LYS A 114 -13.99 21.30 -0.95
CA LYS A 114 -12.61 21.29 -1.45
C LYS A 114 -12.06 19.88 -1.73
N VAL A 115 -12.71 18.88 -1.16
CA VAL A 115 -12.45 17.47 -1.41
C VAL A 115 -13.77 16.85 -1.86
N ARG A 116 -13.75 16.18 -3.00
CA ARG A 116 -14.93 15.58 -3.63
C ARG A 116 -14.66 14.14 -4.00
N LEU A 117 -15.48 13.23 -3.52
CA LEU A 117 -15.48 11.83 -3.89
C LEU A 117 -16.12 11.65 -5.26
N TYR A 118 -15.33 11.23 -6.23
CA TYR A 118 -15.78 10.84 -7.56
C TYR A 118 -15.87 9.33 -7.68
N ARG A 119 -16.85 8.88 -8.46
CA ARG A 119 -17.03 7.50 -8.87
C ARG A 119 -16.76 7.37 -10.38
N PHE A 120 -16.07 6.29 -10.76
CA PHE A 120 -15.83 5.88 -12.14
C PHE A 120 -16.18 4.40 -12.30
N THR A 121 -16.55 3.97 -13.50
CA THR A 121 -16.81 2.54 -13.78
C THR A 121 -16.03 2.00 -14.97
N SER A 122 -15.75 0.71 -14.92
CA SER A 122 -15.02 0.00 -15.96
C SER A 122 -15.54 -1.43 -16.10
N ASP A 123 -15.68 -1.90 -17.33
CA ASP A 123 -16.09 -3.29 -17.62
C ASP A 123 -14.91 -4.27 -17.49
N ASP A 124 -13.68 -3.79 -17.71
CA ASP A 124 -12.45 -4.59 -17.78
C ASP A 124 -11.40 -4.21 -16.71
N GLY A 125 -11.66 -3.16 -15.93
CA GLY A 125 -10.70 -2.58 -14.99
C GLY A 125 -9.54 -1.83 -15.65
N LEU A 126 -9.54 -1.68 -16.98
CA LEU A 126 -8.49 -1.02 -17.77
C LEU A 126 -8.97 0.29 -18.39
N SER A 127 -10.21 0.29 -18.89
CA SER A 127 -10.84 1.41 -19.58
C SER A 127 -11.92 2.01 -18.67
N TRP A 128 -11.72 3.24 -18.23
CA TRP A 128 -12.60 3.89 -17.26
C TRP A 128 -13.51 4.91 -17.94
N SER A 129 -14.76 4.93 -17.51
CA SER A 129 -15.84 5.78 -18.05
C SER A 129 -16.72 6.30 -16.92
N ASP A 130 -17.60 7.25 -17.26
CA ASP A 130 -18.66 7.78 -16.40
C ASP A 130 -18.14 8.32 -15.05
N SER A 131 -17.70 9.57 -15.03
CA SER A 131 -17.31 10.26 -13.80
C SER A 131 -18.52 10.94 -13.15
N GLU A 132 -18.78 10.69 -11.87
CA GLU A 132 -19.82 11.36 -11.11
C GLU A 132 -19.32 11.79 -9.73
N TRP A 133 -19.61 13.03 -9.33
CA TRP A 133 -19.36 13.51 -7.97
C TRP A 133 -20.45 12.97 -7.03
N VAL A 134 -20.08 12.01 -6.17
CA VAL A 134 -21.03 11.26 -5.34
C VAL A 134 -21.10 11.74 -3.89
N PHE A 135 -20.03 12.35 -3.36
CA PHE A 135 -20.00 12.86 -1.98
C PHE A 135 -18.91 13.94 -1.78
N PRO A 136 -19.05 14.91 -0.86
CA PRO A 136 -20.29 15.32 -0.21
C PRO A 136 -21.26 15.94 -1.23
N ARG A 137 -22.56 15.96 -0.93
CA ARG A 137 -23.58 16.56 -1.82
C ARG A 137 -24.04 17.93 -1.33
N SER A 138 -23.89 18.20 -0.04
CA SER A 138 -24.22 19.49 0.55
C SER A 138 -23.45 19.76 1.84
N ARG A 139 -23.50 21.01 2.32
CA ARG A 139 -22.95 21.38 3.62
C ARG A 139 -23.57 20.57 4.78
N GLU A 140 -24.83 20.15 4.64
CA GLU A 140 -25.56 19.39 5.66
C GLU A 140 -24.97 18.00 5.92
N ASP A 141 -24.21 17.43 4.97
CA ASP A 141 -23.53 16.15 5.17
C ASP A 141 -22.50 16.22 6.33
N PHE A 142 -22.04 17.43 6.65
CA PHE A 142 -21.07 17.72 7.70
C PHE A 142 -21.69 18.19 9.02
N LEU A 143 -23.02 18.30 9.12
CA LEU A 143 -23.68 18.81 10.32
C LEU A 143 -23.67 17.76 11.45
N ASN A 144 -23.19 18.16 12.62
CA ASN A 144 -23.42 17.44 13.86
C ASN A 144 -24.74 17.96 14.43
N ARG A 145 -25.78 17.11 14.43
CA ARG A 145 -27.12 17.52 14.87
C ARG A 145 -27.23 17.77 16.37
N GLU A 146 -26.31 17.23 17.16
CA GLU A 146 -26.29 17.41 18.62
C GLU A 146 -25.64 18.75 19.00
N THR A 147 -24.53 19.10 18.36
CA THR A 147 -23.78 20.34 18.68
C THR A 147 -24.15 21.53 17.80
N GLY A 148 -24.72 21.28 16.61
CA GLY A 148 -24.93 22.30 15.58
C GLY A 148 -23.67 22.69 14.81
N GLU A 149 -22.53 22.04 15.08
CA GLU A 149 -21.24 22.33 14.46
C GLU A 149 -21.04 21.52 13.18
N TYR A 150 -20.11 21.97 12.34
CA TYR A 150 -19.82 21.32 11.07
C TYR A 150 -18.33 20.98 10.95
N ALA A 151 -18.02 19.76 10.51
CA ALA A 151 -16.70 19.44 9.98
C ALA A 151 -16.35 20.38 8.82
N THR A 152 -15.07 20.61 8.54
CA THR A 152 -14.69 21.55 7.47
C THR A 152 -14.74 20.94 6.08
N ASN A 153 -14.48 19.64 5.94
CA ASN A 153 -14.41 18.88 4.68
C ASN A 153 -14.22 17.39 4.99
N ILE A 154 -14.36 16.54 3.97
CA ILE A 154 -13.88 15.16 4.04
C ILE A 154 -12.38 15.08 3.72
N ASP A 155 -11.72 14.02 4.17
CA ASP A 155 -10.39 13.61 3.71
C ASP A 155 -10.45 12.13 3.27
N LEU A 156 -9.35 11.38 3.41
CA LEU A 156 -9.17 10.01 2.90
C LEU A 156 -10.42 9.13 3.03
N PHE A 157 -10.72 8.41 1.95
CA PHE A 157 -11.83 7.46 1.87
C PHE A 157 -11.30 6.06 1.55
N SER A 158 -11.95 5.03 2.09
CA SER A 158 -11.74 3.64 1.68
C SER A 158 -13.04 2.86 1.85
N CYS A 159 -13.34 1.95 0.91
CA CYS A 159 -14.54 1.14 0.95
C CYS A 159 -14.32 -0.28 0.42
N TYR A 160 -15.28 -1.14 0.72
CA TYR A 160 -15.41 -2.49 0.16
C TYR A 160 -16.86 -2.75 -0.25
N TYR A 161 -17.04 -3.81 -1.03
CA TYR A 161 -18.36 -4.34 -1.37
C TYR A 161 -18.65 -5.57 -0.50
N ASP A 162 -19.76 -5.54 0.23
CA ASP A 162 -20.27 -6.60 1.11
C ASP A 162 -21.39 -7.35 0.40
N ASP A 163 -21.07 -8.54 -0.13
CA ASP A 163 -22.04 -9.37 -0.87
C ASP A 163 -23.14 -9.97 0.02
N LYS A 164 -22.98 -9.89 1.35
CA LYS A 164 -23.95 -10.38 2.34
C LYS A 164 -24.99 -9.33 2.72
N ASP A 165 -24.75 -8.04 2.43
CA ASP A 165 -25.65 -6.94 2.76
C ASP A 165 -26.35 -6.41 1.51
N THR A 166 -27.62 -6.77 1.33
CA THR A 166 -28.41 -6.34 0.16
C THR A 166 -28.99 -4.93 0.30
N ASP A 167 -28.99 -4.37 1.51
CA ASP A 167 -29.53 -3.03 1.77
C ASP A 167 -28.45 -1.98 1.54
N TYR A 168 -27.22 -2.26 2.00
CA TYR A 168 -26.05 -1.39 1.87
C TYR A 168 -24.78 -2.18 1.54
N PRO A 169 -24.65 -2.73 0.32
CA PRO A 169 -23.47 -3.49 -0.08
C PRO A 169 -22.19 -2.64 -0.12
N TYR A 170 -22.28 -1.33 -0.36
CA TYR A 170 -21.09 -0.46 -0.27
C TYR A 170 -20.92 0.05 1.15
N LYS A 171 -19.78 -0.24 1.77
CA LYS A 171 -19.42 0.21 3.12
C LYS A 171 -18.00 0.76 3.13
N GLY A 172 -17.78 1.86 3.82
CA GLY A 172 -16.46 2.48 3.88
C GLY A 172 -16.24 3.39 5.07
N LEU A 173 -14.98 3.77 5.26
CA LEU A 173 -14.57 4.79 6.21
C LEU A 173 -14.19 6.06 5.45
N CYS A 174 -14.65 7.20 5.95
CA CYS A 174 -14.29 8.52 5.44
C CYS A 174 -13.91 9.43 6.60
N TRP A 175 -12.78 10.11 6.49
CA TRP A 175 -12.37 11.09 7.49
C TRP A 175 -13.16 12.39 7.38
N PHE A 176 -13.63 12.92 8.51
CA PHE A 176 -14.26 14.23 8.63
C PHE A 176 -13.36 15.16 9.44
N ALA A 177 -12.81 16.17 8.79
CA ALA A 177 -11.71 16.99 9.34
C ALA A 177 -12.18 18.21 10.12
N ASN A 178 -11.37 18.63 11.09
CA ASN A 178 -11.51 19.85 11.87
C ASN A 178 -12.91 20.02 12.49
N TRP A 179 -13.43 18.95 13.08
CA TRP A 179 -14.78 18.92 13.67
C TRP A 179 -14.76 19.05 15.19
N GLY A 180 -13.71 19.70 15.71
CA GLY A 180 -13.45 19.86 17.13
C GLY A 180 -13.00 18.57 17.81
N LEU A 181 -12.79 18.66 19.13
CA LEU A 181 -12.17 17.61 19.95
C LEU A 181 -12.99 16.32 20.10
N LYS A 182 -14.23 16.28 19.62
CA LYS A 182 -15.14 15.13 19.79
C LYS A 182 -15.84 14.67 18.52
N GLY A 183 -15.63 15.38 17.42
CA GLY A 183 -16.27 15.10 16.14
C GLY A 183 -15.28 14.70 15.06
N GLU A 184 -14.00 15.00 15.22
CA GLU A 184 -12.98 14.72 14.22
C GLU A 184 -12.65 13.22 14.20
N GLY A 185 -12.60 12.62 13.00
CA GLY A 185 -12.30 11.19 12.89
C GLY A 185 -12.90 10.51 11.66
N SER A 186 -12.85 9.18 11.64
CA SER A 186 -13.35 8.36 10.53
C SER A 186 -14.77 7.88 10.81
N TYR A 187 -15.70 8.25 9.93
CA TYR A 187 -17.11 7.86 10.01
C TYR A 187 -17.43 6.74 9.02
N LEU A 188 -18.38 5.89 9.39
CA LEU A 188 -18.99 4.95 8.45
C LEU A 188 -19.68 5.75 7.36
N LEU A 189 -19.38 5.45 6.10
CA LEU A 189 -20.24 5.75 4.96
C LEU A 189 -20.81 4.44 4.43
N LYS A 190 -22.10 4.46 4.07
CA LYS A 190 -22.76 3.30 3.45
C LYS A 190 -23.60 3.73 2.26
N SER A 191 -23.71 2.86 1.26
CA SER A 191 -24.50 3.13 0.06
C SER A 191 -25.11 1.85 -0.50
N LYS A 192 -26.32 2.00 -1.05
CA LYS A 192 -27.01 0.91 -1.75
C LYS A 192 -26.53 0.71 -3.17
N ASP A 193 -26.24 1.81 -3.86
CA ASP A 193 -25.96 1.88 -5.29
C ASP A 193 -24.54 2.38 -5.62
N GLY A 194 -23.77 2.75 -4.59
CA GLY A 194 -22.45 3.35 -4.73
C GLY A 194 -22.48 4.82 -5.14
N ILE A 195 -23.66 5.42 -5.28
CA ILE A 195 -23.87 6.81 -5.73
C ILE A 195 -24.35 7.65 -4.55
N LEU A 196 -25.41 7.21 -3.88
CA LEU A 196 -25.96 7.91 -2.73
C LEU A 196 -25.33 7.37 -1.45
N TRP A 197 -24.40 8.13 -0.89
CA TRP A 197 -23.74 7.81 0.36
C TRP A 197 -24.45 8.45 1.56
N GLU A 198 -24.66 7.63 2.59
CA GLU A 198 -25.19 8.03 3.89
C GLU A 198 -24.09 7.98 4.94
N ARG A 199 -23.96 9.06 5.72
CA ARG A 199 -23.04 9.10 6.87
C ARG A 199 -23.67 8.43 8.09
N GLY A 200 -22.98 7.42 8.60
CA GLY A 200 -23.27 6.71 9.84
C GLY A 200 -22.51 7.28 11.05
N PRO A 201 -22.28 6.46 12.09
CA PRO A 201 -21.59 6.88 13.31
C PRO A 201 -20.08 7.08 13.10
N LEU A 202 -19.46 7.75 14.07
CA LEU A 202 -18.00 7.80 14.23
C LEU A 202 -17.49 6.40 14.57
N ILE A 203 -16.53 5.88 13.80
CA ILE A 203 -15.96 4.55 13.97
C ILE A 203 -14.58 4.65 14.61
N VAL A 204 -13.73 5.55 14.11
CA VAL A 204 -12.39 5.78 14.67
C VAL A 204 -12.31 7.22 15.12
N ASP A 205 -12.20 7.42 16.43
CA ASP A 205 -12.00 8.75 17.01
C ASP A 205 -10.64 9.31 16.58
N GLY A 206 -10.65 10.56 16.13
CA GLY A 206 -9.48 11.25 15.61
C GLY A 206 -8.86 12.16 16.65
N CYS A 207 -7.53 12.32 16.60
CA CYS A 207 -6.85 13.33 17.40
C CYS A 207 -7.24 14.74 16.92
N GLY A 208 -8.13 15.42 17.67
CA GLY A 208 -8.63 16.77 17.41
C GLY A 208 -7.63 17.88 17.74
N GLY A 209 -6.39 17.54 18.11
CA GLY A 209 -5.28 18.46 18.35
C GLY A 209 -5.07 18.83 19.81
N GLU A 210 -4.53 20.03 20.06
CA GLU A 210 -4.15 20.47 21.40
C GLU A 210 -5.36 20.53 22.35
N GLY A 211 -5.24 19.88 23.50
CA GLY A 211 -6.31 19.79 24.50
C GLY A 211 -7.28 18.63 24.30
N ASP A 212 -7.12 17.83 23.24
CA ASP A 212 -7.81 16.57 23.10
C ASP A 212 -7.31 15.56 24.14
N THR A 213 -8.25 14.89 24.81
CA THR A 213 -7.98 13.88 25.84
C THR A 213 -8.49 12.49 25.46
N SER A 214 -9.18 12.34 24.32
CA SER A 214 -9.57 11.04 23.78
C SER A 214 -8.60 10.49 22.75
N MET A 215 -7.61 11.27 22.32
CA MET A 215 -6.55 10.80 21.42
C MET A 215 -5.76 9.63 22.03
N ARG A 216 -5.36 8.68 21.19
CA ARG A 216 -4.46 7.58 21.55
C ARG A 216 -3.03 8.08 21.55
N GLU A 217 -2.35 7.97 22.69
CA GLU A 217 -0.92 8.27 22.85
C GLU A 217 -0.11 6.98 23.02
N ILE A 218 0.98 6.84 22.27
CA ILE A 218 1.91 5.70 22.35
C ILE A 218 3.33 6.23 22.54
N HIS A 219 4.07 5.62 23.48
CA HIS A 219 5.49 5.86 23.69
C HIS A 219 6.30 4.67 23.19
N GLN A 220 7.14 4.90 22.18
CA GLN A 220 7.95 3.86 21.54
C GLN A 220 9.29 4.44 21.11
N ASP A 221 10.39 3.74 21.37
CA ASP A 221 11.75 4.11 20.95
C ASP A 221 12.16 5.55 21.34
N GLY A 222 11.69 6.01 22.51
CA GLY A 222 11.93 7.38 22.99
C GLY A 222 11.12 8.46 22.27
N ARG A 223 10.16 8.10 21.43
CA ARG A 223 9.21 8.98 20.74
C ARG A 223 7.84 8.92 21.41
N THR A 224 7.10 10.02 21.32
CA THR A 224 5.67 10.10 21.65
C THR A 224 4.89 10.31 20.38
N LEU A 225 3.86 9.49 20.15
CA LEU A 225 3.05 9.50 18.94
C LEU A 225 1.58 9.54 19.31
N VAL A 226 0.80 10.35 18.60
CA VAL A 226 -0.64 10.54 18.83
C VAL A 226 -1.43 10.24 17.57
N GLY A 227 -2.63 9.68 17.75
CA GLY A 227 -3.51 9.27 16.67
C GLY A 227 -4.91 8.86 17.17
N ALA A 228 -5.80 8.37 16.31
CA ALA A 228 -5.60 8.22 14.87
C ALA A 228 -5.70 9.57 14.11
N GLY A 229 -5.24 9.62 12.86
CA GLY A 229 -5.26 10.81 12.00
C GLY A 229 -5.93 10.60 10.64
N ASP A 230 -6.05 11.70 9.88
CA ASP A 230 -6.70 11.86 8.56
C ASP A 230 -6.53 10.76 7.51
N VAL A 231 -5.36 10.09 7.44
CA VAL A 231 -5.10 9.02 6.45
C VAL A 231 -5.29 7.61 7.04
N THR A 232 -6.26 7.47 7.93
CA THR A 232 -6.71 6.17 8.46
C THR A 232 -7.66 5.50 7.48
N LEU A 233 -7.45 4.22 7.18
CA LEU A 233 -8.20 3.50 6.16
C LEU A 233 -8.50 2.05 6.56
N VAL A 234 -9.34 1.40 5.76
CA VAL A 234 -9.70 -0.01 5.94
C VAL A 234 -9.57 -0.79 4.63
N TYR A 235 -9.18 -2.06 4.77
CA TYR A 235 -9.19 -3.05 3.69
C TYR A 235 -9.95 -4.30 4.13
N LYS A 236 -10.81 -4.86 3.26
CA LYS A 236 -11.52 -6.12 3.53
C LYS A 236 -10.65 -7.30 3.08
N ASP A 237 -10.29 -8.17 4.02
CA ASP A 237 -9.60 -9.43 3.73
C ASP A 237 -10.57 -10.35 2.94
N PRO A 238 -10.25 -10.74 1.69
CA PRO A 238 -11.14 -11.59 0.91
C PRO A 238 -11.08 -13.06 1.34
N LEU A 239 -10.02 -13.48 2.05
CA LEU A 239 -9.83 -14.88 2.47
C LEU A 239 -10.37 -15.14 3.87
N ARG A 240 -10.39 -14.12 4.72
CA ARG A 240 -10.89 -14.20 6.10
C ARG A 240 -11.93 -13.11 6.27
N ASP A 241 -13.07 -13.41 6.86
CA ASP A 241 -14.19 -12.47 6.99
C ASP A 241 -13.94 -11.35 8.04
N ARG A 242 -12.86 -10.58 7.86
CA ARG A 242 -12.37 -9.53 8.76
C ARG A 242 -11.82 -8.35 7.96
N LEU A 243 -11.53 -7.26 8.64
CA LEU A 243 -11.04 -6.02 8.05
C LEU A 243 -9.67 -5.70 8.63
N LEU A 244 -8.75 -5.21 7.81
CA LEU A 244 -7.50 -4.63 8.27
C LEU A 244 -7.67 -3.12 8.36
N GLY A 245 -7.62 -2.58 9.58
CA GLY A 245 -7.51 -1.15 9.83
C GLY A 245 -6.06 -0.71 9.77
N ILE A 246 -5.82 0.44 9.13
CA ILE A 246 -4.50 1.02 8.92
C ILE A 246 -4.56 2.45 9.43
N PHE A 247 -3.83 2.73 10.51
CA PHE A 247 -4.01 3.92 11.35
C PHE A 247 -2.81 4.84 11.25
N LYS A 248 -3.06 6.13 11.10
CA LYS A 248 -2.01 7.16 11.14
C LYS A 248 -1.79 7.65 12.56
N PHE A 249 -0.51 7.68 12.93
CA PHE A 249 0.00 8.40 14.09
C PHE A 249 1.00 9.47 13.66
N THR A 250 1.28 10.42 14.54
CA THR A 250 2.25 11.51 14.31
C THR A 250 2.83 11.96 15.64
N SER A 251 4.04 12.51 15.62
CA SER A 251 4.57 13.23 16.78
C SER A 251 3.74 14.51 17.02
N PRO A 252 3.36 14.83 18.27
CA PRO A 252 2.66 16.06 18.62
C PRO A 252 3.43 17.33 18.22
N THR A 253 4.76 17.25 18.24
CA THR A 253 5.67 18.33 17.84
C THR A 253 6.65 17.84 16.80
N THR A 254 7.21 18.76 16.01
CA THR A 254 8.29 18.40 15.08
C THR A 254 9.53 17.97 15.86
N VAL A 255 10.16 16.90 15.41
CA VAL A 255 11.44 16.41 15.95
C VAL A 255 12.60 16.97 15.12
N GLU A 256 13.74 16.28 15.09
CA GLU A 256 14.89 16.66 14.28
C GLU A 256 14.47 16.90 12.82
N ASN A 257 15.17 17.81 12.15
CA ASN A 257 15.00 18.04 10.71
C ASN A 257 13.58 18.49 10.29
N GLY A 258 12.77 18.97 11.24
CA GLY A 258 11.39 19.41 11.01
C GLY A 258 10.40 18.26 10.78
N ASN A 259 10.82 17.03 11.03
CA ASN A 259 10.05 15.82 10.77
C ASN A 259 8.90 15.67 11.80
N ARG A 260 7.70 15.30 11.35
CA ARG A 260 6.54 15.05 12.25
C ARG A 260 6.37 13.60 12.66
N LEU A 261 7.26 12.69 12.26
CA LEU A 261 7.18 11.26 12.50
C LEU A 261 5.81 10.67 12.14
N ARG A 262 5.25 11.07 10.98
CA ARG A 262 4.02 10.43 10.49
C ARG A 262 4.31 8.95 10.32
N SER A 263 3.50 8.12 10.97
CA SER A 263 3.82 6.72 11.28
C SER A 263 2.58 5.82 11.25
N ARG A 264 2.74 4.52 11.02
CA ARG A 264 1.61 3.61 10.73
C ARG A 264 1.51 2.49 11.73
N ALA A 265 0.27 2.22 12.15
CA ALA A 265 -0.10 1.07 12.94
C ALA A 265 -1.20 0.28 12.23
N TYR A 266 -1.29 -1.00 12.57
CA TYR A 266 -2.18 -1.96 11.92
C TYR A 266 -2.94 -2.75 12.99
N ALA A 267 -4.25 -2.93 12.78
CA ALA A 267 -5.06 -3.77 13.65
C ALA A 267 -6.20 -4.39 12.87
N PHE A 268 -6.58 -5.62 13.23
CA PHE A 268 -7.79 -6.21 12.66
C PHE A 268 -9.04 -5.64 13.32
N MET A 269 -10.07 -5.43 12.51
CA MET A 269 -11.40 -5.03 12.92
C MET A 269 -12.39 -6.11 12.47
N ASP A 270 -13.35 -6.45 13.32
CA ASP A 270 -14.43 -7.37 12.95
C ASP A 270 -15.48 -6.66 12.06
N THR A 271 -15.67 -5.35 12.27
CA THR A 271 -16.66 -4.54 11.56
C THR A 271 -16.29 -3.06 11.59
N ILE A 272 -16.80 -2.29 10.62
CA ILE A 272 -16.80 -0.82 10.63
C ILE A 272 -18.19 -0.24 10.97
N GLU A 273 -19.11 -1.04 11.50
CA GLU A 273 -20.45 -0.57 11.90
C GLU A 273 -20.54 -0.23 13.40
N LYS A 274 -19.46 -0.45 14.15
CA LYS A 274 -19.34 -0.12 15.56
C LYS A 274 -18.05 0.65 15.80
N PRO A 275 -17.99 1.51 16.83
CA PRO A 275 -16.75 2.17 17.23
C PRO A 275 -15.62 1.16 17.45
N PHE A 276 -14.46 1.50 16.92
CA PHE A 276 -13.22 0.77 17.12
C PHE A 276 -12.57 1.16 18.43
N ASP A 277 -12.04 0.18 19.15
CA ASP A 277 -11.28 0.43 20.37
C ASP A 277 -9.84 0.82 20.02
N ILE A 278 -9.59 2.13 19.91
CA ILE A 278 -8.28 2.66 19.55
C ILE A 278 -7.18 2.33 20.58
N GLU A 279 -7.56 2.04 21.82
CA GLU A 279 -6.63 1.65 22.89
C GLU A 279 -5.99 0.28 22.63
N SER A 280 -6.62 -0.56 21.79
CA SER A 280 -6.07 -1.85 21.37
C SER A 280 -4.81 -1.72 20.50
N ILE A 281 -4.52 -0.53 19.98
CA ILE A 281 -3.27 -0.25 19.27
C ILE A 281 -2.19 0.06 20.30
N GLU A 282 -1.28 -0.89 20.49
CA GLU A 282 -0.18 -0.79 21.46
C GLU A 282 1.17 -0.52 20.80
N HIS A 283 1.27 -0.68 19.47
CA HIS A 283 2.53 -0.62 18.74
C HIS A 283 2.41 0.18 17.44
N ILE A 284 3.47 0.94 17.13
CA ILE A 284 3.64 1.62 15.85
C ILE A 284 4.60 0.80 15.00
N GLU A 285 4.07 0.21 13.94
CA GLU A 285 4.82 -0.70 13.08
C GLU A 285 5.80 0.05 12.17
N PHE A 286 5.33 1.10 11.48
CA PHE A 286 6.20 1.95 10.67
C PHE A 286 6.41 3.31 11.35
N LEU A 287 7.55 3.46 12.01
CA LEU A 287 8.05 4.71 12.57
C LEU A 287 9.27 5.19 11.77
N PRO A 288 9.21 6.33 11.06
CA PRO A 288 10.35 6.79 10.27
C PRO A 288 11.53 7.12 11.19
N PRO A 289 12.77 6.78 10.78
CA PRO A 289 13.95 6.95 11.64
C PRO A 289 14.36 8.43 11.78
N ALA A 290 13.90 9.31 10.88
CA ALA A 290 14.28 10.73 10.80
C ALA A 290 15.81 10.96 10.65
N GLN A 291 16.50 9.98 10.06
CA GLN A 291 17.93 9.98 9.76
C GLN A 291 18.21 9.11 8.52
N GLU A 292 19.46 9.12 8.03
CA GLU A 292 19.91 8.21 6.98
C GLU A 292 19.97 6.77 7.51
N GLU A 293 19.01 5.93 7.11
CA GLU A 293 18.93 4.55 7.57
C GLU A 293 18.11 3.69 6.59
N GLY A 294 18.69 2.59 6.11
CA GLY A 294 17.95 1.61 5.31
C GLY A 294 17.21 2.22 4.12
N GLY A 295 17.82 3.17 3.40
CA GLY A 295 17.17 3.86 2.27
C GLY A 295 16.16 4.95 2.66
N ASP A 296 16.00 5.27 3.93
CA ASP A 296 15.30 6.48 4.39
C ASP A 296 16.27 7.63 4.60
N HIS A 297 15.74 8.84 4.46
CA HIS A 297 16.45 10.10 4.64
C HIS A 297 15.91 10.91 5.84
N PRO A 298 16.67 11.91 6.33
CA PRO A 298 16.30 12.68 7.53
C PRO A 298 14.92 13.35 7.51
N HIS A 299 14.43 13.71 6.32
CA HIS A 299 13.17 14.42 6.12
C HIS A 299 12.01 13.50 5.72
N ASP A 300 12.25 12.20 5.60
CA ASP A 300 11.25 11.23 5.18
C ASP A 300 10.21 11.02 6.29
N GLU A 301 8.95 11.10 5.89
CA GLU A 301 7.81 10.79 6.72
C GLU A 301 6.98 9.71 6.03
N TYR A 302 6.58 8.69 6.79
CA TYR A 302 5.68 7.66 6.30
C TYR A 302 4.25 8.22 6.29
N TYR A 303 3.90 8.95 5.23
CA TYR A 303 2.72 9.80 5.12
C TYR A 303 1.44 9.02 4.81
N ALA A 304 1.50 7.83 4.23
CA ALA A 304 0.37 6.91 4.18
C ALA A 304 0.90 5.49 4.01
N SER A 305 0.07 4.49 4.24
CA SER A 305 0.33 3.14 3.76
C SER A 305 -0.97 2.48 3.34
N THR A 306 -0.85 1.44 2.54
CA THR A 306 -1.93 0.51 2.22
C THR A 306 -1.55 -0.88 2.71
N GLY A 307 -2.51 -1.81 2.66
CA GLY A 307 -2.27 -3.20 3.03
C GLY A 307 -3.38 -4.07 2.47
N TRP A 308 -3.01 -5.02 1.62
CA TRP A 308 -3.92 -5.88 0.88
C TRP A 308 -3.35 -7.28 0.76
N ARG A 309 -4.24 -8.26 0.65
CA ARG A 309 -3.86 -9.66 0.53
C ARG A 309 -3.44 -9.95 -0.90
N TYR A 310 -2.31 -10.63 -1.08
CA TYR A 310 -1.86 -11.12 -2.37
C TYR A 310 -1.13 -12.44 -2.19
N GLU A 311 -1.73 -13.50 -2.73
CA GLU A 311 -1.19 -14.86 -2.62
C GLU A 311 -0.88 -15.24 -1.16
N SER A 312 0.34 -15.70 -0.89
CA SER A 312 0.80 -16.09 0.45
C SER A 312 1.08 -14.92 1.40
N LEU A 313 1.02 -13.67 0.92
CA LEU A 313 1.46 -12.49 1.66
C LEU A 313 0.36 -11.43 1.82
N TRP A 314 0.65 -10.47 2.68
CA TRP A 314 0.11 -9.13 2.64
C TRP A 314 1.15 -8.23 2.01
N LEU A 315 0.71 -7.35 1.10
CA LEU A 315 1.54 -6.35 0.44
C LEU A 315 0.87 -4.99 0.55
N GLY A 316 1.64 -3.92 0.41
CA GLY A 316 1.12 -2.56 0.52
C GLY A 316 2.14 -1.54 0.07
N GLY A 317 1.66 -0.39 -0.39
CA GLY A 317 2.52 0.78 -0.59
C GLY A 317 2.78 1.49 0.74
N LEU A 318 3.98 2.03 0.89
CA LEU A 318 4.35 2.96 1.94
C LEU A 318 4.70 4.29 1.28
N LYS A 319 3.79 5.26 1.39
CA LYS A 319 3.99 6.60 0.85
C LYS A 319 4.97 7.37 1.71
N VAL A 320 6.10 7.71 1.12
CA VAL A 320 7.13 8.55 1.73
C VAL A 320 6.96 9.97 1.23
N TRP A 321 6.64 10.90 2.14
CA TRP A 321 6.66 12.34 1.85
C TRP A 321 7.90 12.94 2.47
N HIS A 322 8.57 13.81 1.73
CA HIS A 322 9.75 14.52 2.21
C HIS A 322 9.59 16.01 1.93
N GLY A 323 9.70 16.84 2.97
CA GLY A 323 9.56 18.30 2.82
C GLY A 323 10.82 19.00 2.29
N GLN A 324 11.96 18.32 2.34
CA GLN A 324 13.29 18.82 1.97
C GLN A 324 14.11 17.66 1.40
N GLY A 325 15.23 17.97 0.74
CA GLY A 325 16.11 16.99 0.12
C GLY A 325 15.53 16.49 -1.19
N ASP A 326 16.00 17.04 -2.32
CA ASP A 326 15.67 16.51 -3.63
C ASP A 326 16.36 15.16 -3.84
N TYR A 327 15.60 14.17 -4.28
CA TYR A 327 16.08 12.85 -4.67
C TYR A 327 16.10 12.74 -6.20
N PRO A 328 16.95 11.87 -6.77
CA PRO A 328 16.94 11.63 -8.22
C PRO A 328 15.56 11.22 -8.78
N TYR A 329 14.71 10.68 -7.91
CA TYR A 329 13.39 10.13 -8.22
C TYR A 329 12.22 10.88 -7.54
N SER A 330 12.46 12.01 -6.85
CA SER A 330 11.40 12.82 -6.22
C SER A 330 11.90 14.19 -5.76
N ALA A 331 11.21 15.27 -6.10
CA ALA A 331 11.56 16.63 -5.67
C ALA A 331 11.05 16.94 -4.25
N ALA A 332 11.69 17.86 -3.54
CA ALA A 332 11.29 18.26 -2.20
C ALA A 332 9.84 18.78 -2.15
N GLY A 333 9.03 18.23 -1.25
CA GLY A 333 7.61 18.50 -1.12
C GLY A 333 6.72 17.49 -1.85
N CYS A 334 7.30 16.62 -2.68
CA CYS A 334 6.63 15.52 -3.38
C CYS A 334 6.55 14.27 -2.50
N ALA A 335 5.96 13.20 -3.04
CA ALA A 335 5.89 11.92 -2.36
C ALA A 335 5.98 10.77 -3.35
N TYR A 336 6.78 9.77 -2.99
CA TYR A 336 6.98 8.54 -3.75
C TYR A 336 6.54 7.31 -2.93
N LEU A 337 6.53 6.13 -3.54
CA LEU A 337 6.12 4.88 -2.88
C LEU A 337 7.28 3.92 -2.71
N LYS A 338 7.38 3.37 -1.50
CA LYS A 338 8.09 2.11 -1.23
C LYS A 338 7.10 0.95 -1.19
N LEU A 339 7.59 -0.28 -1.36
CA LEU A 339 6.78 -1.48 -1.16
C LEU A 339 6.98 -2.03 0.26
N ALA A 340 5.90 -2.47 0.88
CA ALA A 340 5.89 -3.10 2.20
C ALA A 340 5.28 -4.51 2.13
N VAL A 341 5.72 -5.39 3.02
CA VAL A 341 5.32 -6.79 3.08
C VAL A 341 5.02 -7.21 4.52
N SER A 342 4.06 -8.12 4.67
CA SER A 342 3.71 -8.78 5.93
C SER A 342 3.21 -10.20 5.69
N ARG A 343 3.37 -11.08 6.69
CA ARG A 343 2.80 -12.44 6.65
C ARG A 343 1.50 -12.58 7.43
N ASP A 344 1.30 -11.75 8.44
CA ASP A 344 0.13 -11.82 9.33
C ASP A 344 -0.83 -10.63 9.17
N GLY A 345 -0.39 -9.55 8.52
CA GLY A 345 -1.11 -8.30 8.30
C GLY A 345 -0.94 -7.28 9.44
N LEU A 346 -0.17 -7.60 10.48
CA LEU A 346 0.07 -6.75 11.64
C LEU A 346 1.53 -6.33 11.75
N HIS A 347 2.46 -7.25 11.45
CA HIS A 347 3.89 -7.00 11.46
C HIS A 347 4.41 -6.80 10.03
N TRP A 348 4.98 -5.64 9.75
CA TRP A 348 5.30 -5.18 8.41
C TRP A 348 6.76 -4.75 8.31
N SER A 349 7.35 -5.00 7.15
CA SER A 349 8.67 -4.49 6.80
C SER A 349 8.64 -3.86 5.41
N LYS A 350 9.57 -2.93 5.18
CA LYS A 350 9.85 -2.45 3.81
C LYS A 350 10.52 -3.58 3.04
N VAL A 351 10.24 -3.67 1.75
CA VAL A 351 10.95 -4.60 0.85
C VAL A 351 12.35 -4.03 0.60
N PRO A 352 13.42 -4.65 1.12
CA PRO A 352 14.71 -3.97 1.35
C PRO A 352 15.64 -3.98 0.12
N PHE A 353 15.12 -4.35 -1.05
CA PHE A 353 15.94 -4.53 -2.25
C PHE A 353 16.08 -3.25 -3.05
N LYS A 354 17.16 -3.16 -3.82
CA LYS A 354 17.34 -2.09 -4.80
C LYS A 354 16.43 -2.35 -5.99
N ASN A 355 15.95 -1.27 -6.59
CA ASN A 355 15.28 -1.34 -7.86
C ASN A 355 16.27 -1.42 -9.04
N GLU A 356 15.75 -1.51 -10.25
CA GLU A 356 16.54 -1.63 -11.48
C GLU A 356 17.47 -0.44 -11.73
N GLU A 357 17.16 0.72 -11.13
CA GLU A 357 17.98 1.93 -11.19
C GLU A 357 19.02 1.99 -10.05
N GLY A 358 19.04 0.99 -9.17
CA GLY A 358 19.97 0.86 -8.06
C GLY A 358 19.56 1.61 -6.79
N TYR A 359 18.35 2.18 -6.74
CA TYR A 359 17.85 2.88 -5.55
C TYR A 359 17.21 1.90 -4.57
N PRO A 360 17.52 1.98 -3.26
CA PRO A 360 16.95 1.07 -2.27
C PRO A 360 15.45 1.35 -2.07
N GLU A 361 14.64 0.29 -2.09
CA GLU A 361 13.23 0.25 -1.65
C GLU A 361 12.22 1.09 -2.47
N VAL A 362 12.67 1.86 -3.47
CA VAL A 362 11.80 2.71 -4.30
C VAL A 362 11.01 1.86 -5.29
N PHE A 363 9.69 1.77 -5.07
CA PHE A 363 8.77 0.97 -5.86
C PHE A 363 8.05 1.77 -6.95
N ILE A 364 7.49 2.95 -6.63
CA ILE A 364 6.95 3.88 -7.63
C ILE A 364 7.59 5.26 -7.40
N PRO A 365 8.54 5.68 -8.27
CA PRO A 365 9.17 6.99 -8.19
C PRO A 365 8.25 8.08 -8.72
N ASN A 366 8.60 9.35 -8.52
CA ASN A 366 7.98 10.46 -9.24
C ASN A 366 8.62 10.70 -10.61
N GLY A 367 7.85 11.30 -11.52
CA GLY A 367 8.44 12.02 -12.65
C GLY A 367 9.05 13.35 -12.22
N PRO A 368 9.57 14.16 -13.18
CA PRO A 368 10.03 15.52 -12.87
C PRO A 368 8.86 16.41 -12.44
N GLU A 369 8.94 17.11 -11.31
CA GLU A 369 7.86 18.00 -10.83
C GLU A 369 7.47 19.04 -11.90
N GLY A 370 6.17 19.23 -12.12
CA GLY A 370 5.64 20.17 -13.13
C GLY A 370 5.85 19.77 -14.59
N GLY A 371 6.34 18.56 -14.84
CA GLY A 371 6.60 18.05 -16.19
C GLY A 371 5.34 17.96 -17.06
N ASN A 372 5.56 17.96 -18.38
CA ASN A 372 4.49 17.91 -19.39
C ASN A 372 3.39 18.96 -19.14
N ASP A 373 3.79 20.21 -18.88
CA ASP A 373 2.89 21.34 -18.61
C ASP A 373 1.89 21.06 -17.47
N GLY A 374 2.34 20.39 -16.40
CA GLY A 374 1.50 20.08 -15.24
C GLY A 374 0.66 18.81 -15.38
N HIS A 375 0.86 17.99 -16.42
CA HIS A 375 0.05 16.77 -16.65
C HIS A 375 0.74 15.49 -16.18
N ASN A 376 2.01 15.52 -15.78
CA ASN A 376 2.73 14.31 -15.36
C ASN A 376 2.55 13.95 -13.87
N ASP A 377 3.15 12.83 -13.46
CA ASP A 377 3.16 12.29 -12.09
C ASP A 377 4.36 12.77 -11.23
N GLY A 378 4.71 14.05 -11.38
CA GLY A 378 5.92 14.60 -10.77
C GLY A 378 5.80 15.04 -9.30
N GLY A 379 4.60 15.04 -8.72
CA GLY A 379 4.31 15.67 -7.44
C GLY A 379 3.91 14.69 -6.33
N TYR A 380 2.73 14.87 -5.78
CA TYR A 380 2.32 14.16 -4.57
C TYR A 380 1.56 12.87 -4.92
N ILE A 381 2.21 11.70 -4.76
CA ILE A 381 1.56 10.40 -5.02
C ILE A 381 0.52 10.05 -3.94
N THR A 382 -0.52 9.34 -4.35
CA THR A 382 -1.61 8.78 -3.54
C THR A 382 -1.95 7.38 -4.07
N GLU A 383 -2.51 6.53 -3.20
CA GLU A 383 -2.82 5.13 -3.51
C GLU A 383 -4.24 4.78 -3.10
N HIS A 384 -4.89 3.92 -3.89
CA HIS A 384 -6.13 3.30 -3.48
C HIS A 384 -5.88 2.31 -2.34
N SER A 385 -6.85 2.13 -1.45
CA SER A 385 -6.75 1.18 -0.34
C SER A 385 -6.74 -0.29 -0.76
N THR A 386 -6.95 -0.58 -2.04
CA THR A 386 -7.02 -1.91 -2.63
C THR A 386 -5.77 -2.23 -3.45
N GLY A 387 -5.42 -3.51 -3.52
CA GLY A 387 -4.29 -3.98 -4.33
C GLY A 387 -4.49 -3.82 -5.85
N PRO A 388 -3.49 -4.23 -6.65
CA PRO A 388 -3.56 -4.15 -8.10
C PRO A 388 -4.69 -5.01 -8.68
N ILE A 389 -5.16 -4.64 -9.86
CA ILE A 389 -6.08 -5.47 -10.63
C ILE A 389 -5.27 -6.52 -11.41
N VAL A 390 -5.66 -7.78 -11.29
CA VAL A 390 -5.13 -8.85 -12.14
C VAL A 390 -5.77 -8.77 -13.52
N SER A 391 -4.97 -8.64 -14.57
CA SER A 391 -5.43 -8.60 -15.96
C SER A 391 -4.52 -9.46 -16.85
N GLY A 392 -4.95 -10.70 -17.11
CA GLY A 392 -4.11 -11.68 -17.81
C GLY A 392 -2.86 -11.98 -16.99
N ASP A 393 -1.69 -11.81 -17.60
CA ASP A 393 -0.38 -12.12 -17.00
C ASP A 393 0.26 -10.88 -16.32
N GLU A 394 -0.53 -9.82 -16.11
CA GLU A 394 -0.09 -8.55 -15.52
C GLU A 394 -0.88 -8.17 -14.27
N LEU A 395 -0.19 -7.47 -13.37
CA LEU A 395 -0.75 -6.68 -12.28
C LEU A 395 -0.83 -5.23 -12.71
N ILE A 396 -2.02 -4.65 -12.56
CA ILE A 396 -2.32 -3.29 -12.98
C ILE A 396 -2.48 -2.40 -11.74
N TYR A 397 -1.55 -1.46 -11.58
CA TYR A 397 -1.51 -0.50 -10.48
C TYR A 397 -2.14 0.82 -10.91
N TYR A 398 -3.13 1.26 -10.17
CA TYR A 398 -3.69 2.60 -10.29
C TYR A 398 -3.21 3.44 -9.11
N TYR A 399 -2.58 4.58 -9.41
CA TYR A 399 -2.11 5.53 -8.40
C TYR A 399 -2.46 6.95 -8.83
N GLY A 400 -2.72 7.82 -7.87
CA GLY A 400 -2.97 9.23 -8.12
C GLY A 400 -1.69 10.02 -7.93
N CYS A 401 -1.47 11.06 -8.71
CA CYS A 401 -0.37 11.97 -8.49
C CYS A 401 -0.75 13.38 -8.94
N SER A 402 -0.50 14.39 -8.11
CA SER A 402 -0.43 15.77 -8.60
C SER A 402 0.85 15.97 -9.40
N SER A 403 0.90 16.95 -10.30
CA SER A 403 2.16 17.29 -10.98
C SER A 403 3.08 18.13 -10.10
N TYR A 404 2.50 18.88 -9.14
CA TYR A 404 3.23 19.71 -8.18
C TYR A 404 3.02 19.25 -6.73
N GLY A 405 4.09 19.27 -5.93
CA GLY A 405 4.10 18.84 -4.54
C GLY A 405 3.51 19.86 -3.54
N LYS A 406 3.77 19.61 -2.25
CA LYS A 406 3.23 20.36 -1.11
C LYS A 406 3.95 21.68 -0.78
N ASN A 407 5.16 21.88 -1.31
CA ASN A 407 6.00 23.03 -0.96
C ASN A 407 5.60 24.33 -1.70
N HIS A 408 4.69 24.26 -2.65
CA HIS A 408 4.22 25.41 -3.40
C HIS A 408 3.18 26.25 -2.64
N GLY A 409 2.97 27.48 -3.11
CA GLY A 409 1.85 28.33 -2.71
C GLY A 409 0.50 27.72 -3.10
N LYS A 410 -0.60 28.20 -2.52
CA LYS A 410 -1.96 27.64 -2.76
C LYS A 410 -2.35 27.63 -4.25
N ASP A 411 -1.81 28.58 -5.02
CA ASP A 411 -2.01 28.75 -6.46
C ASP A 411 -1.39 27.65 -7.33
N VAL A 412 -0.56 26.76 -6.77
CA VAL A 412 0.07 25.64 -7.51
C VAL A 412 0.06 24.33 -6.71
N ARG A 413 0.06 24.42 -5.39
CA ARG A 413 0.16 23.28 -4.48
C ARG A 413 -0.86 22.19 -4.77
N LEU A 414 -0.36 20.95 -4.93
CA LEU A 414 -1.18 19.75 -5.15
C LEU A 414 -2.13 19.94 -6.33
N SER A 415 -1.60 20.40 -7.46
CA SER A 415 -2.38 20.61 -8.68
C SER A 415 -1.78 19.87 -9.87
N GLY A 416 -2.57 19.76 -10.95
CA GLY A 416 -2.19 19.03 -12.15
C GLY A 416 -2.28 17.52 -11.97
N GLY A 417 -1.72 16.77 -12.92
CA GLY A 417 -1.70 15.31 -12.91
C GLY A 417 -3.11 14.69 -12.93
N GLY A 418 -3.29 13.61 -12.16
CA GLY A 418 -4.52 12.81 -12.12
C GLY A 418 -4.27 11.39 -11.64
N ILE A 419 -5.08 10.43 -12.12
CA ILE A 419 -4.82 9.00 -11.92
C ILE A 419 -3.94 8.48 -13.07
N PHE A 420 -2.90 7.76 -12.71
CA PHE A 420 -1.93 7.11 -13.58
C PHE A 420 -2.01 5.60 -13.43
N ARG A 421 -1.39 4.88 -14.37
CA ARG A 421 -1.36 3.42 -14.38
C ARG A 421 0.06 2.90 -14.56
N GLY A 422 0.43 1.97 -13.69
CA GLY A 422 1.63 1.14 -13.81
C GLY A 422 1.26 -0.31 -14.09
N ARG A 423 2.12 -1.02 -14.82
CA ARG A 423 1.98 -2.45 -15.12
C ARG A 423 3.17 -3.22 -14.59
N LEU A 424 2.91 -4.34 -13.95
CA LEU A 424 3.94 -5.25 -13.48
C LEU A 424 3.60 -6.65 -13.98
N ARG A 425 4.61 -7.46 -14.26
CA ARG A 425 4.41 -8.89 -14.49
C ARG A 425 3.70 -9.52 -13.28
N MET A 426 2.80 -10.48 -13.51
CA MET A 426 2.23 -11.30 -12.43
C MET A 426 3.34 -11.81 -11.51
N ASP A 427 3.14 -11.69 -10.19
CA ASP A 427 4.11 -12.06 -9.13
C ASP A 427 5.49 -11.38 -9.19
N GLY A 428 5.72 -10.48 -10.14
CA GLY A 428 7.03 -9.93 -10.48
C GLY A 428 7.47 -8.77 -9.59
N PHE A 429 7.08 -8.73 -8.31
CA PHE A 429 7.49 -7.67 -7.38
C PHE A 429 8.98 -7.68 -7.09
N VAL A 430 9.52 -8.87 -6.84
CA VAL A 430 10.94 -9.08 -6.57
C VAL A 430 11.39 -10.28 -7.39
N SER A 431 12.45 -10.11 -8.18
CA SER A 431 13.13 -11.22 -8.85
C SER A 431 14.32 -11.72 -8.04
N VAL A 432 14.70 -12.97 -8.29
CA VAL A 432 16.04 -13.49 -7.99
C VAL A 432 16.81 -13.47 -9.31
N ASP A 433 17.78 -12.58 -9.44
CA ASP A 433 18.54 -12.37 -10.68
C ASP A 433 19.85 -13.16 -10.71
N GLY A 434 20.30 -13.65 -9.56
CA GLY A 434 21.55 -14.36 -9.42
C GLY A 434 21.67 -15.15 -8.12
N GLY A 435 22.63 -16.08 -8.10
CA GLY A 435 22.90 -16.94 -6.94
C GLY A 435 21.98 -18.15 -6.87
N SER A 436 21.88 -18.71 -5.68
CA SER A 436 20.98 -19.82 -5.37
C SER A 436 20.38 -19.68 -3.98
N LEU A 437 19.21 -20.29 -3.79
CA LEU A 437 18.56 -20.43 -2.50
C LEU A 437 18.10 -21.87 -2.34
N THR A 438 17.96 -22.30 -1.09
CA THR A 438 17.31 -23.55 -0.71
C THR A 438 16.27 -23.22 0.33
N THR A 439 15.07 -23.74 0.12
CA THR A 439 13.95 -23.52 1.03
C THR A 439 14.07 -24.33 2.33
N LYS A 440 13.35 -23.88 3.36
CA LYS A 440 13.01 -24.72 4.53
C LYS A 440 12.23 -25.96 4.05
N PRO A 441 12.18 -27.07 4.80
CA PRO A 441 11.37 -28.22 4.41
C PRO A 441 9.91 -27.78 4.19
N LEU A 442 9.38 -28.05 3.02
CA LEU A 442 8.03 -27.69 2.59
C LEU A 442 7.13 -28.92 2.67
N LYS A 443 5.93 -28.73 3.22
CA LYS A 443 4.88 -29.74 3.24
C LYS A 443 3.65 -29.23 2.49
N PHE A 444 3.22 -29.98 1.49
CA PHE A 444 2.11 -29.61 0.61
C PHE A 444 1.30 -30.84 0.21
N VAL A 445 0.14 -30.59 -0.41
CA VAL A 445 -0.73 -31.62 -1.02
C VAL A 445 -0.79 -31.51 -2.54
N GLY A 446 -0.10 -30.53 -3.13
CA GLY A 446 -0.06 -30.32 -4.58
C GLY A 446 0.86 -31.30 -5.30
N GLU A 447 0.55 -31.58 -6.56
CA GLU A 447 1.32 -32.52 -7.40
C GLU A 447 2.39 -31.82 -8.25
N ALA A 448 2.08 -30.63 -8.77
CA ALA A 448 2.92 -29.92 -9.73
C ALA A 448 3.65 -28.73 -9.08
N LEU A 449 4.86 -28.46 -9.56
CA LEU A 449 5.57 -27.21 -9.32
C LEU A 449 5.49 -26.34 -10.57
N THR A 450 5.02 -25.10 -10.40
CA THR A 450 5.12 -24.06 -11.41
C THR A 450 6.09 -22.98 -10.96
N LEU A 451 6.95 -22.52 -11.88
CA LEU A 451 7.90 -21.45 -11.62
C LEU A 451 7.63 -20.24 -12.53
N ASN A 452 7.55 -19.05 -11.93
CA ASN A 452 7.62 -17.80 -12.68
C ASN A 452 9.10 -17.43 -12.87
N SER A 453 9.59 -17.51 -14.11
CA SER A 453 10.99 -17.20 -14.38
C SER A 453 11.23 -16.72 -15.81
N VAL A 454 12.33 -16.01 -15.97
CA VAL A 454 12.92 -15.65 -17.27
C VAL A 454 14.33 -16.22 -17.34
N GLY A 455 14.74 -16.69 -18.52
CA GLY A 455 16.07 -17.22 -18.75
C GLY A 455 16.19 -18.71 -18.39
N SER A 456 17.36 -19.11 -17.88
CA SER A 456 17.75 -20.50 -17.66
C SER A 456 17.91 -20.78 -16.18
N ASN A 457 17.04 -21.62 -15.61
CA ASN A 457 17.00 -21.91 -14.17
C ASN A 457 17.16 -23.41 -13.93
N ARG A 458 18.02 -23.79 -12.98
CA ARG A 458 18.13 -25.16 -12.48
C ARG A 458 17.33 -25.27 -11.19
N ILE A 459 16.42 -26.22 -11.13
CA ILE A 459 15.61 -26.53 -9.95
C ILE A 459 16.02 -27.91 -9.46
N GLU A 460 16.16 -28.07 -8.16
CA GLU A 460 16.47 -29.35 -7.53
C GLU A 460 15.50 -29.60 -6.38
N VAL A 461 14.98 -30.82 -6.27
CA VAL A 461 14.19 -31.24 -5.12
C VAL A 461 15.10 -32.04 -4.22
N LEU A 462 15.19 -31.64 -2.95
CA LEU A 462 15.96 -32.34 -1.93
C LEU A 462 15.02 -32.98 -0.92
N SER A 463 15.44 -34.10 -0.34
CA SER A 463 14.82 -34.63 0.87
C SER A 463 14.99 -33.62 2.02
N GLU A 464 14.24 -33.84 3.11
CA GLU A 464 14.41 -33.04 4.34
C GLU A 464 15.87 -33.01 4.84
N SER A 465 16.63 -34.11 4.64
CA SER A 465 18.04 -34.25 4.99
C SER A 465 19.03 -33.69 3.95
N GLY A 466 18.54 -33.12 2.85
CA GLY A 466 19.37 -32.50 1.80
C GLY A 466 19.87 -33.44 0.70
N GLU A 467 19.32 -34.67 0.60
CA GLU A 467 19.66 -35.58 -0.49
C GLU A 467 18.87 -35.25 -1.76
N SER A 468 19.54 -35.19 -2.91
CA SER A 468 18.86 -34.91 -4.19
C SER A 468 17.88 -36.03 -4.57
N LEU A 469 16.61 -35.67 -4.72
CA LEU A 469 15.53 -36.53 -5.19
C LEU A 469 15.30 -36.41 -6.70
N GLY A 470 15.63 -35.25 -7.28
CA GLY A 470 15.52 -34.99 -8.71
C GLY A 470 15.93 -33.57 -9.07
N SER A 471 16.32 -33.34 -10.33
CA SER A 471 16.62 -32.00 -10.83
C SER A 471 16.02 -31.76 -12.22
N ALA A 472 15.76 -30.50 -12.53
CA ALA A 472 15.18 -30.04 -13.77
C ALA A 472 15.86 -28.76 -14.24
N GLN A 473 15.90 -28.58 -15.57
CA GLN A 473 16.30 -27.32 -16.19
C GLN A 473 15.08 -26.72 -16.87
N VAL A 474 14.74 -25.48 -16.53
CA VAL A 474 13.75 -24.70 -17.27
C VAL A 474 14.43 -23.57 -18.01
N ASN A 475 13.94 -23.28 -19.22
CA ASN A 475 14.47 -22.24 -20.08
C ASN A 475 13.32 -21.45 -20.71
N GLY A 476 13.49 -20.15 -20.87
CA GLY A 476 12.55 -19.27 -21.57
C GLY A 476 11.94 -18.22 -20.66
N ASP A 477 10.81 -17.66 -21.07
CA ASP A 477 10.03 -16.71 -20.29
C ASP A 477 8.62 -17.29 -20.11
N SER A 478 8.24 -17.57 -18.87
CA SER A 478 6.88 -17.96 -18.51
C SER A 478 6.59 -17.61 -17.06
N ILE A 479 5.37 -17.17 -16.80
CA ILE A 479 4.85 -17.02 -15.44
C ILE A 479 4.49 -18.38 -14.80
N HIS A 480 4.43 -19.45 -15.62
CA HIS A 480 3.99 -20.79 -15.22
C HIS A 480 4.84 -21.88 -15.89
N HIS A 481 6.17 -21.86 -15.74
CA HIS A 481 6.98 -23.01 -16.15
C HIS A 481 6.56 -24.25 -15.35
N HIS A 482 5.92 -25.21 -16.01
CA HIS A 482 5.67 -26.53 -15.41
C HIS A 482 6.98 -27.29 -15.28
N VAL A 483 7.37 -27.57 -14.04
CA VAL A 483 8.64 -28.27 -13.74
C VAL A 483 8.38 -29.77 -13.64
N LEU A 484 9.05 -30.53 -14.51
CA LEU A 484 9.11 -31.99 -14.45
C LEU A 484 10.54 -32.44 -14.20
N PHE A 485 10.70 -33.39 -13.29
CA PHE A 485 12.00 -33.93 -12.88
C PHE A 485 12.21 -35.28 -13.57
N GLY A 486 12.59 -35.22 -14.84
CA GLY A 486 12.55 -36.38 -15.74
C GLY A 486 11.11 -36.66 -16.17
N ASP A 487 10.57 -37.81 -15.78
CA ASP A 487 9.18 -38.21 -15.98
C ASP A 487 8.28 -37.99 -14.75
N LYS A 488 8.84 -37.45 -13.66
CA LYS A 488 8.15 -37.28 -12.37
C LYS A 488 7.72 -35.86 -12.07
N THR A 489 6.62 -35.73 -11.34
CA THR A 489 6.15 -34.48 -10.74
C THR A 489 6.83 -34.18 -9.39
N LEU A 490 6.60 -32.99 -8.83
CA LEU A 490 7.06 -32.67 -7.47
C LEU A 490 6.39 -33.58 -6.43
N GLY A 491 5.08 -33.84 -6.56
CA GLY A 491 4.33 -34.69 -5.65
C GLY A 491 4.85 -36.13 -5.62
N GLU A 492 5.17 -36.70 -6.79
CA GLU A 492 5.75 -38.05 -6.91
C GLU A 492 7.16 -38.15 -6.33
N LEU A 493 7.95 -37.08 -6.40
CA LEU A 493 9.27 -37.04 -5.73
C LEU A 493 9.13 -36.89 -4.22
N ALA A 494 8.19 -36.08 -3.75
CA ALA A 494 7.96 -35.86 -2.33
C ALA A 494 7.37 -37.11 -1.64
N ASP A 495 6.50 -37.86 -2.33
CA ASP A 495 5.83 -39.06 -1.81
C ASP A 495 5.18 -38.82 -0.43
N GLY A 496 4.57 -37.65 -0.27
CA GLY A 496 3.93 -37.21 0.98
C GLY A 496 4.89 -36.76 2.09
N ASN A 497 6.20 -36.81 1.86
CA ASN A 497 7.22 -36.34 2.81
C ASN A 497 7.55 -34.85 2.58
N PRO A 498 7.98 -34.14 3.63
CA PRO A 498 8.57 -32.81 3.46
C PRO A 498 9.80 -32.83 2.56
N VAL A 499 9.90 -31.85 1.67
CA VAL A 499 11.04 -31.70 0.74
C VAL A 499 11.50 -30.26 0.69
N ARG A 500 12.73 -30.03 0.25
CA ARG A 500 13.27 -28.70 -0.03
C ARG A 500 13.36 -28.53 -1.54
N ILE A 501 13.29 -27.27 -1.97
CA ILE A 501 13.47 -26.79 -3.34
C ILE A 501 14.61 -25.79 -3.34
#